data_AF-A0A8H4XCG9-F1
#
_entry.id   AF-A0A8H4XCG9-F1
#
_cell.length_a   1.000
_cell.length_b   1.000
_cell.length_c   1.000
_cell.angle_alpha   90.00
_cell.angle_beta   90.00
_cell.angle_gamma   90.00
#
_symmetry.space_group_name_H-M   'P 1'
#
loop_
_entity.id
_entity.type
_entity.pdbx_description
1 polymer ?
#
loop_
_entity_poly.entity_id
_entity_poly.type
_entity_poly.pdbx_seq_one_letter_code
_entity_poly.pdbx_strand_id
1 'polypeptide(L)'
;MVWARRIFLTAAILSTGGLWRAAIPLLPEWGSSQVNLPGHLIAQDTFKIHPRMYICDAYTALIKLNPAYYTDPPVFYALFSTYTPSREMTTSTTSEHLRDVILELDRKTLPHYRTLGYTPKGSASHKQAQENIDTWNKVAAVLLSPHIRTVYDLEVVGAVVEGWDVKEVLMRDGMCKQMWERDQYLRSRRPVS
;
A
#
# COMPACT_ATOMS: atom_id res chain seq x y z
N MET A 1 -29.13 -46.39 41.04
CA MET A 1 -29.25 -47.53 40.12
C MET A 1 -29.48 -46.98 38.72
N VAL A 2 -28.56 -47.27 37.80
CA VAL A 2 -28.69 -47.07 36.36
C VAL A 2 -29.56 -48.21 35.79
N TRP A 3 -30.08 -48.01 34.56
CA TRP A 3 -30.74 -48.94 33.60
C TRP A 3 -32.23 -48.60 33.36
N ALA A 4 -32.80 -48.57 32.15
CA ALA A 4 -32.30 -48.63 30.77
C ALA A 4 -33.47 -48.30 29.80
N ARG A 5 -33.10 -47.68 28.67
CA ARG A 5 -33.67 -47.66 27.29
C ARG A 5 -35.02 -48.37 26.96
N ARG A 6 -35.80 -47.71 26.08
CA ARG A 6 -36.41 -48.21 24.80
C ARG A 6 -37.10 -47.00 24.10
N ILE A 7 -36.63 -46.39 23.00
CA ILE A 7 -36.58 -46.78 21.56
C ILE A 7 -38.02 -47.00 20.99
N PHE A 8 -38.57 -46.19 20.05
CA PHE A 8 -38.41 -46.36 18.59
C PHE A 8 -39.13 -45.30 17.68
N LEU A 9 -38.47 -45.02 16.52
CA LEU A 9 -38.92 -44.70 15.12
C LEU A 9 -39.82 -43.46 14.83
N THR A 10 -39.33 -42.35 14.22
CA THR A 10 -38.90 -42.04 12.82
C THR A 10 -40.01 -41.55 11.87
N ALA A 11 -39.83 -40.34 11.35
CA ALA A 11 -39.94 -39.95 9.93
C ALA A 11 -39.19 -38.60 9.79
N ALA A 12 -38.01 -38.52 9.18
CA ALA A 12 -37.73 -38.54 7.75
C ALA A 12 -38.48 -37.43 6.97
N ILE A 13 -37.89 -36.24 6.91
CA ILE A 13 -38.08 -35.32 5.79
C ILE A 13 -36.70 -34.94 5.26
N LEU A 14 -36.47 -35.31 4.00
CA LEU A 14 -35.35 -34.91 3.17
C LEU A 14 -35.44 -33.41 2.86
N SER A 15 -34.34 -32.67 3.03
CA SER A 15 -33.95 -31.64 2.06
C SER A 15 -32.45 -31.31 2.16
N THR A 16 -31.75 -31.68 1.09
CA THR A 16 -30.70 -30.90 0.42
C THR A 16 -29.47 -30.43 1.22
N GLY A 17 -28.35 -31.11 0.99
CA GLY A 17 -27.15 -30.49 0.43
C GLY A 17 -26.34 -29.51 1.29
N GLY A 18 -25.13 -29.94 1.65
CA GLY A 18 -23.90 -29.23 1.29
C GLY A 18 -23.56 -27.90 1.99
N LEU A 19 -22.28 -27.85 2.38
CA LEU A 19 -21.47 -26.64 2.58
C LEU A 19 -21.63 -25.92 3.92
N TRP A 20 -20.71 -26.30 4.83
CA TRP A 20 -19.85 -25.38 5.56
C TRP A 20 -19.91 -23.95 5.02
N ARG A 21 -20.80 -23.12 5.55
CA ARG A 21 -20.70 -21.67 5.44
C ARG A 21 -19.53 -21.26 6.33
N ALA A 22 -18.34 -21.28 5.73
CA ALA A 22 -17.25 -20.43 6.17
C ALA A 22 -17.83 -19.03 6.38
N ALA A 23 -17.61 -18.48 7.56
CA ALA A 23 -17.92 -17.09 7.87
C ALA A 23 -17.23 -16.22 6.81
N ILE A 24 -18.03 -15.65 5.91
CA ILE A 24 -17.61 -14.55 5.05
C ILE A 24 -17.33 -13.40 6.02
N PRO A 25 -16.11 -12.87 6.12
CA PRO A 25 -15.92 -11.60 6.78
C PRO A 25 -16.64 -10.56 5.92
N LEU A 26 -17.75 -10.07 6.44
CA LEU A 26 -18.44 -8.88 5.99
C LEU A 26 -17.38 -7.78 5.81
N LEU A 27 -17.26 -7.29 4.58
CA LEU A 27 -16.60 -6.01 4.31
C LEU A 27 -17.24 -4.96 5.25
N PRO A 28 -16.46 -4.11 5.94
CA PRO A 28 -17.06 -3.08 6.78
C PRO A 28 -17.87 -2.12 5.89
N GLU A 29 -19.06 -1.75 6.34
CA GLU A 29 -19.90 -0.73 5.72
C GLU A 29 -19.15 0.61 5.74
N TRP A 30 -18.74 1.11 4.57
CA TRP A 30 -18.19 2.46 4.43
C TRP A 30 -19.33 3.47 4.38
N GLY A 31 -20.01 3.64 5.53
CA GLY A 31 -20.99 4.68 5.78
C GLY A 31 -20.34 5.84 6.53
N SER A 32 -20.26 7.00 5.86
CA SER A 32 -20.12 8.35 6.41
C SER A 32 -19.40 8.53 7.77
N SER A 33 -18.19 9.13 7.68
CA SER A 33 -17.48 9.93 8.70
C SER A 33 -16.11 9.36 9.04
N GLN A 34 -15.08 10.13 8.67
CA GLN A 34 -13.66 9.93 8.96
C GLN A 34 -13.06 8.67 8.32
N VAL A 35 -12.26 8.88 7.26
CA VAL A 35 -11.35 7.86 6.75
C VAL A 35 -10.38 7.52 7.88
N ASN A 36 -10.64 6.44 8.61
CA ASN A 36 -9.65 5.82 9.48
C ASN A 36 -8.59 5.19 8.57
N LEU A 37 -7.58 6.00 8.24
CA LEU A 37 -6.37 5.50 7.62
C LEU A 37 -5.81 4.36 8.52
N PRO A 38 -5.36 3.23 7.95
CA PRO A 38 -4.70 2.17 8.71
C PRO A 38 -3.69 2.74 9.73
N GLY A 39 -3.62 2.17 10.94
CA GLY A 39 -2.77 2.70 12.03
C GLY A 39 -1.27 2.84 11.68
N HIS A 40 -0.78 2.13 10.66
CA HIS A 40 0.59 2.33 10.14
C HIS A 40 0.75 3.60 9.29
N LEU A 41 -0.34 4.16 8.78
CA LEU A 41 -0.40 5.49 8.16
C LEU A 41 -0.63 6.61 9.21
N ILE A 42 -1.00 6.23 10.44
CA ILE A 42 -1.19 7.12 11.61
C ILE A 42 -0.16 6.75 12.69
N ALA A 43 1.12 6.66 12.33
CA ALA A 43 2.18 6.58 13.33
C ALA A 43 2.52 7.99 13.82
N GLN A 44 1.91 8.38 14.95
CA GLN A 44 2.13 9.63 15.71
C GLN A 44 3.51 9.72 16.41
N ASP A 45 4.58 9.14 15.85
CA ASP A 45 5.95 9.28 16.37
C ASP A 45 6.77 10.32 15.58
N THR A 46 6.14 11.47 15.32
CA THR A 46 6.56 12.50 14.36
C THR A 46 7.75 13.40 14.76
N PHE A 47 8.52 13.07 15.80
CA PHE A 47 9.65 13.92 16.25
C PHE A 47 11.05 13.41 15.89
N LYS A 48 11.18 12.26 15.21
CA LYS A 48 12.45 11.74 14.66
C LYS A 48 12.33 11.24 13.22
N ILE A 49 11.36 11.74 12.47
CA ILE A 49 11.11 11.30 11.10
C ILE A 49 12.08 12.04 10.18
N HIS A 50 12.83 11.30 9.36
CA HIS A 50 13.57 11.86 8.22
C HIS A 50 12.70 11.68 6.96
N PRO A 51 11.98 12.71 6.48
CA PRO A 51 11.05 12.58 5.35
C PRO A 51 11.69 11.98 4.09
N ARG A 52 12.95 12.35 3.81
CA ARG A 52 13.74 11.80 2.71
C ARG A 52 13.83 10.27 2.75
N MET A 53 13.99 9.68 3.94
CA MET A 53 14.05 8.21 4.08
C MET A 53 12.74 7.54 3.65
N TYR A 54 11.59 8.10 4.03
CA TYR A 54 10.29 7.56 3.62
C TYR A 54 10.07 7.67 2.11
N ILE A 55 10.47 8.80 1.50
CA ILE A 55 10.43 8.98 0.05
C ILE A 55 11.28 7.91 -0.64
N CYS A 56 12.50 7.69 -0.16
CA CYS A 56 13.40 6.68 -0.72
C CYS A 56 12.92 5.25 -0.51
N ASP A 57 12.33 4.94 0.64
CA ASP A 57 11.75 3.63 0.94
C ASP A 57 10.55 3.35 0.02
N ALA A 58 9.74 4.36 -0.26
CA ALA A 58 8.62 4.27 -1.20
C ALA A 58 9.14 3.99 -2.63
N TYR A 59 10.13 4.75 -3.11
CA TYR A 59 10.74 4.49 -4.42
C TYR A 59 11.41 3.11 -4.49
N THR A 60 12.08 2.68 -3.43
CA THR A 60 12.73 1.37 -3.38
C THR A 60 11.71 0.22 -3.41
N ALA A 61 10.60 0.37 -2.69
CA ALA A 61 9.49 -0.59 -2.77
C ALA A 61 8.88 -0.61 -4.18
N LEU A 62 8.67 0.57 -4.77
CA LEU A 62 8.13 0.72 -6.12
C LEU A 62 9.03 0.07 -7.19
N ILE A 63 10.35 0.23 -7.08
CA ILE A 63 11.32 -0.41 -7.99
C ILE A 63 11.35 -1.93 -7.81
N LYS A 64 11.16 -2.43 -6.58
CA LYS A 64 11.03 -3.88 -6.37
C LYS A 64 9.77 -4.43 -7.04
N LEU A 65 8.68 -3.68 -7.00
CA LEU A 65 7.42 -4.03 -7.66
C LEU A 65 7.53 -3.98 -9.19
N ASN A 66 8.19 -2.95 -9.74
CA ASN A 66 8.44 -2.82 -11.16
C ASN A 66 9.87 -2.31 -11.41
N PRO A 67 10.81 -3.21 -11.78
CA PRO A 67 12.21 -2.87 -11.99
C PRO A 67 12.48 -1.80 -13.05
N ALA A 68 11.56 -1.57 -14.00
CA ALA A 68 11.70 -0.53 -15.01
C ALA A 68 11.80 0.87 -14.40
N TYR A 69 11.19 1.09 -13.23
CA TYR A 69 11.26 2.35 -12.50
C TYR A 69 12.64 2.66 -11.91
N TYR A 70 13.61 1.76 -12.03
CA TYR A 70 14.99 2.08 -11.74
C TYR A 70 15.60 3.02 -12.79
N THR A 71 15.17 2.90 -14.05
CA THR A 71 15.66 3.73 -15.15
C THR A 71 14.86 5.02 -15.27
N ASP A 72 13.54 4.93 -15.09
CA ASP A 72 12.60 6.04 -15.24
C ASP A 72 11.60 6.03 -14.07
N PRO A 73 11.98 6.54 -12.88
CA PRO A 73 11.11 6.57 -11.72
C PRO A 73 10.02 7.64 -11.90
N PRO A 74 8.73 7.32 -11.72
CA PRO A 74 7.67 8.30 -11.89
C PRO A 74 7.53 9.21 -10.67
N VAL A 75 6.92 10.38 -10.88
CA VAL A 75 6.35 11.17 -9.78
C VAL A 75 5.16 10.40 -9.20
N PHE A 76 5.01 10.36 -7.88
CA PHE A 76 3.99 9.58 -7.19
C PHE A 76 2.57 10.05 -7.54
N TYR A 77 2.36 11.34 -7.80
CA TYR A 77 1.07 11.85 -8.29
C TYR A 77 0.62 11.16 -9.58
N ALA A 78 1.55 10.92 -10.51
CA ALA A 78 1.25 10.21 -11.76
C ALA A 78 0.81 8.76 -11.52
N LEU A 79 1.31 8.11 -10.46
CA LEU A 79 0.89 6.74 -10.11
C LEU A 79 -0.57 6.68 -9.65
N PHE A 80 -1.05 7.72 -8.97
CA PHE A 80 -2.45 7.81 -8.52
C PHE A 80 -3.33 8.56 -9.52
N SER A 81 -2.85 8.89 -10.72
CA SER A 81 -3.60 9.68 -11.70
C SER A 81 -4.16 10.99 -11.11
N THR A 82 -3.49 11.54 -10.09
CA THR A 82 -3.88 12.80 -9.45
C THR A 82 -3.01 13.93 -9.99
N TYR A 83 -3.57 15.13 -9.99
CA TYR A 83 -2.84 16.32 -10.42
C TYR A 83 -1.80 16.71 -9.37
N THR A 84 -0.66 17.21 -9.84
CA THR A 84 0.35 17.80 -8.96
C THR A 84 -0.24 19.06 -8.31
N PRO A 85 -0.25 19.16 -6.97
CA PRO A 85 -0.80 20.32 -6.29
C PRO A 85 -0.04 21.60 -6.65
N SER A 86 -0.76 22.67 -6.97
CA SER A 86 -0.16 23.99 -7.19
C SER A 86 0.05 24.73 -5.88
N ARG A 87 0.97 25.68 -5.85
CA ARG A 87 1.27 26.49 -4.66
C ARG A 87 0.08 27.34 -4.17
N GLU A 88 -0.93 27.52 -5.01
CA GLU A 88 -2.13 28.33 -4.76
C GLU A 88 -3.35 27.48 -4.33
N MET A 89 -3.16 26.19 -4.02
CA MET A 89 -4.26 25.33 -3.58
C MET A 89 -4.91 25.80 -2.28
N THR A 90 -6.24 25.85 -2.31
CA THR A 90 -7.08 26.09 -1.13
C THR A 90 -7.16 24.85 -0.24
N THR A 91 -7.69 25.01 0.97
CA THR A 91 -7.95 23.90 1.90
C THR A 91 -8.96 22.88 1.35
N SER A 92 -9.98 23.35 0.62
CA SER A 92 -10.98 22.49 -0.04
C SER A 92 -10.35 21.61 -1.12
N THR A 93 -9.57 22.21 -2.00
CA THR A 93 -8.90 21.50 -3.10
C THR A 93 -7.85 20.51 -2.59
N THR A 94 -7.14 20.85 -1.51
CA THR A 94 -6.21 19.92 -0.83
C THR A 94 -6.94 18.69 -0.28
N SER A 95 -8.14 18.88 0.28
CA SER A 95 -8.94 17.79 0.87
C SER A 95 -9.51 16.87 -0.22
N GLU A 96 -9.98 17.43 -1.33
CA GLU A 96 -10.42 16.69 -2.51
C GLU A 96 -9.27 15.87 -3.10
N HIS A 97 -8.10 16.49 -3.27
CA HIS A 97 -6.91 15.80 -3.77
C HIS A 97 -6.50 14.63 -2.87
N LEU A 98 -6.49 14.81 -1.55
CA LEU A 98 -6.21 13.74 -0.60
C LEU A 98 -7.21 12.59 -0.69
N ARG A 99 -8.49 12.91 -0.90
CA ARG A 99 -9.54 11.92 -1.11
C ARG A 99 -9.30 11.11 -2.39
N ASP A 100 -8.89 11.76 -3.47
CA ASP A 100 -8.60 11.09 -4.73
C ASP A 100 -7.43 10.10 -4.58
N VAL A 101 -6.36 10.49 -3.86
CA VAL A 101 -5.25 9.58 -3.54
C VAL A 101 -5.74 8.35 -2.77
N ILE A 102 -6.64 8.51 -1.80
CA ILE A 102 -7.21 7.40 -1.02
C ILE A 102 -8.04 6.47 -1.91
N LEU A 103 -8.89 7.03 -2.79
CA LEU A 103 -9.72 6.24 -3.70
C LEU A 103 -8.86 5.42 -4.69
N GLU A 104 -7.80 6.03 -5.21
CA GLU A 104 -6.89 5.34 -6.14
C GLU A 104 -6.01 4.31 -5.43
N LEU A 105 -5.62 4.55 -4.17
CA LEU A 105 -5.00 3.54 -3.33
C LEU A 105 -5.91 2.33 -3.12
N ASP A 106 -7.19 2.55 -2.79
CA ASP A 106 -8.17 1.47 -2.64
C ASP A 106 -8.30 0.68 -3.95
N ARG A 107 -8.49 1.38 -5.08
CA ARG A 107 -8.58 0.76 -6.41
C ARG A 107 -7.37 -0.13 -6.74
N LYS A 108 -6.16 0.30 -6.39
CA LYS A 108 -4.92 -0.45 -6.64
C LYS A 108 -4.72 -1.62 -5.69
N THR A 109 -5.18 -1.52 -4.45
CA THR A 109 -4.94 -2.54 -3.41
C THR A 109 -6.07 -3.56 -3.29
N LEU A 110 -7.29 -3.20 -3.69
CA LEU A 110 -8.48 -4.06 -3.60
C LEU A 110 -8.30 -5.45 -4.26
N PRO A 111 -7.70 -5.58 -5.47
CA PRO A 111 -7.45 -6.91 -6.05
C PRO A 111 -6.53 -7.76 -5.18
N HIS A 112 -5.54 -7.15 -4.54
CA HIS A 112 -4.58 -7.85 -3.69
C HIS A 112 -5.19 -8.26 -2.35
N TYR A 113 -6.05 -7.42 -1.75
CA TYR A 113 -6.80 -7.82 -0.55
C TYR A 113 -7.72 -9.01 -0.82
N ARG A 114 -8.35 -9.06 -1.99
CA ARG A 114 -9.10 -10.25 -2.44
C ARG A 114 -8.18 -11.46 -2.52
N THR A 115 -7.01 -11.33 -3.16
CA THR A 115 -6.02 -12.42 -3.22
C THR A 115 -5.62 -12.92 -1.83
N LEU A 116 -5.38 -12.03 -0.85
CA LEU A 116 -5.06 -12.43 0.52
C LEU A 116 -6.18 -13.25 1.18
N GLY A 117 -7.44 -12.90 0.93
CA GLY A 117 -8.60 -13.61 1.46
C GLY A 117 -8.83 -15.00 0.86
N TYR A 118 -8.38 -15.23 -0.38
CA TYR A 118 -8.61 -16.49 -1.11
C TYR A 118 -7.39 -17.41 -1.20
N THR A 119 -6.21 -16.97 -0.77
CA THR A 119 -4.96 -17.75 -0.88
C THR A 119 -4.43 -18.19 0.49
N PRO A 120 -3.85 -19.40 0.61
CA PRO A 120 -3.25 -19.85 1.86
C PRO A 120 -2.13 -18.91 2.30
N LYS A 121 -2.10 -18.58 3.60
CA LYS A 121 -1.00 -17.83 4.21
C LYS A 121 0.33 -18.51 3.92
N GLY A 122 1.32 -17.71 3.51
CA GLY A 122 2.67 -18.18 3.19
C GLY A 122 2.87 -18.70 1.77
N SER A 123 1.80 -18.89 0.98
CA SER A 123 1.90 -19.17 -0.45
C SER A 123 2.56 -18.02 -1.20
N ALA A 124 3.13 -18.31 -2.38
CA ALA A 124 3.75 -17.28 -3.22
C ALA A 124 2.76 -16.16 -3.59
N SER A 125 1.53 -16.52 -3.98
CA SER A 125 0.48 -15.55 -4.31
C SER A 125 0.06 -14.69 -3.11
N HIS A 126 0.01 -15.27 -1.91
CA HIS A 126 -0.28 -14.52 -0.69
C HIS A 126 0.84 -13.52 -0.35
N LYS A 127 2.10 -13.96 -0.42
CA LYS A 127 3.26 -13.09 -0.19
C LYS A 127 3.32 -11.95 -1.20
N GLN A 128 3.14 -12.25 -2.49
CA GLN A 128 3.14 -11.24 -3.54
C GLN A 128 1.99 -10.22 -3.37
N ALA A 129 0.79 -10.67 -3.01
CA ALA A 129 -0.32 -9.76 -2.73
C ALA A 129 -0.01 -8.83 -1.55
N GLN A 130 0.59 -9.36 -0.47
CA GLN A 130 1.01 -8.55 0.67
C GLN A 130 2.09 -7.53 0.28
N GLU A 131 3.12 -7.95 -0.45
CA GLU A 131 4.19 -7.07 -0.93
C GLU A 131 3.66 -5.93 -1.81
N ASN A 132 2.66 -6.21 -2.67
CA ASN A 132 2.02 -5.20 -3.50
C ASN A 132 1.22 -4.20 -2.64
N ILE A 133 0.47 -4.68 -1.65
CA ILE A 133 -0.27 -3.81 -0.71
C ILE A 133 0.69 -2.91 0.06
N ASP A 134 1.75 -3.50 0.62
CA ASP A 134 2.76 -2.76 1.39
C ASP A 134 3.47 -1.71 0.54
N THR A 135 3.74 -2.03 -0.73
CA THR A 135 4.34 -1.09 -1.68
C THR A 135 3.41 0.11 -1.94
N TRP A 136 2.15 -0.14 -2.32
CA TRP A 136 1.21 0.95 -2.59
C TRP A 136 0.94 1.80 -1.35
N ASN A 137 0.88 1.18 -0.17
CA ASN A 137 0.75 1.91 1.10
C ASN A 137 1.94 2.84 1.36
N LYS A 138 3.18 2.41 1.07
CA LYS A 138 4.37 3.27 1.23
C LYS A 138 4.34 4.47 0.29
N VAL A 139 3.97 4.25 -0.98
CA VAL A 139 3.84 5.34 -1.95
C VAL A 139 2.74 6.32 -1.53
N ALA A 140 1.57 5.82 -1.12
CA ALA A 140 0.48 6.67 -0.65
C ALA A 140 0.85 7.42 0.63
N ALA A 141 1.58 6.79 1.56
CA ALA A 141 2.00 7.43 2.81
C ALA A 141 2.81 8.70 2.56
N VAL A 142 3.62 8.76 1.49
CA VAL A 142 4.35 9.96 1.10
C VAL A 142 3.39 11.11 0.76
N LEU A 143 2.32 10.83 0.02
CA LEU A 143 1.35 11.84 -0.42
C LEU A 143 0.31 12.20 0.65
N LEU A 144 -0.03 11.26 1.52
CA LEU A 144 -1.06 11.43 2.55
C LEU A 144 -0.50 12.10 3.81
N SER A 145 0.79 11.92 4.12
CA SER A 145 1.43 12.51 5.30
C SER A 145 1.86 13.95 5.00
N PRO A 146 1.27 14.99 5.61
CA PRO A 146 1.56 16.38 5.24
C PRO A 146 3.04 16.74 5.32
N HIS A 147 3.72 16.32 6.40
CA HIS A 147 5.15 16.61 6.60
C HIS A 147 6.05 15.94 5.55
N ILE A 148 5.73 14.71 5.15
CA ILE A 148 6.50 13.98 4.13
C ILE A 148 6.20 14.55 2.74
N ARG A 149 4.91 14.78 2.46
CA ARG A 149 4.46 15.40 1.21
C ARG A 149 5.12 16.74 0.98
N THR A 150 5.20 17.62 1.98
CA THR A 150 5.87 18.92 1.81
C THR A 150 7.32 18.78 1.36
N VAL A 151 8.08 17.83 1.93
CA VAL A 151 9.46 17.59 1.49
C VAL A 151 9.50 16.97 0.09
N TYR A 152 8.58 16.05 -0.21
CA TYR A 152 8.46 15.45 -1.53
C TYR A 152 8.14 16.50 -2.62
N ASP A 153 7.21 17.39 -2.33
CA ASP A 153 6.77 18.44 -3.25
C ASP A 153 7.88 19.47 -3.49
N LEU A 154 8.63 19.83 -2.43
CA LEU A 154 9.72 20.79 -2.53
C LEU A 154 10.94 20.21 -3.25
N GLU A 155 11.37 19.01 -2.86
CA GLU A 155 12.65 18.47 -3.30
C GLU A 155 12.52 17.66 -4.59
N VAL A 156 11.46 16.87 -4.75
CA VAL A 156 11.26 16.01 -5.92
C VAL A 156 10.44 16.72 -6.98
N VAL A 157 9.20 17.09 -6.63
CA VAL A 157 8.28 17.68 -7.61
C VAL A 157 8.76 19.04 -8.08
N GLY A 158 9.23 19.89 -7.16
CA GLY A 158 9.78 21.21 -7.48
C GLY A 158 10.92 21.12 -8.48
N ALA A 159 11.89 20.22 -8.25
CA ALA A 159 12.99 19.99 -9.19
C ALA A 159 12.51 19.46 -10.54
N VAL A 160 11.53 18.55 -10.57
CA VAL A 160 10.96 18.05 -11.83
C VAL A 160 10.27 19.15 -12.63
N VAL A 161 9.54 20.05 -11.96
CA VAL A 161 8.93 21.24 -12.59
C VAL A 161 10.00 22.18 -13.16
N GLU A 162 11.18 22.25 -12.54
CA GLU A 162 12.35 22.97 -13.05
C GLU A 162 13.08 22.24 -14.20
N GLY A 163 12.58 21.08 -14.64
CA GLY A 163 13.10 20.33 -15.78
C GLY A 163 14.09 19.21 -15.44
N TRP A 164 14.24 18.87 -14.16
CA TRP A 164 15.09 17.75 -13.74
C TRP A 164 14.40 16.40 -13.90
N ASP A 165 15.18 15.37 -14.17
CA ASP A 165 14.70 13.99 -14.14
C ASP A 165 14.56 13.48 -12.70
N VAL A 166 13.52 12.71 -12.41
CA VAL A 166 13.26 12.18 -11.06
C VAL A 166 14.45 11.35 -10.55
N LYS A 167 15.07 10.54 -11.41
CA LYS A 167 16.24 9.73 -11.03
C LYS A 167 17.41 10.61 -10.63
N GLU A 168 17.68 11.68 -11.38
CA GLU A 168 18.74 12.63 -11.04
C GLU A 168 18.51 13.24 -9.67
N VAL A 169 17.27 13.65 -9.38
CA VAL A 169 16.89 14.20 -8.08
C VAL A 169 17.09 13.19 -6.96
N LEU A 170 16.64 11.94 -7.13
CA LEU A 170 16.79 10.89 -6.12
C LEU A 170 18.26 10.49 -5.88
N MET A 171 19.13 10.71 -6.87
CA MET A 171 20.57 10.46 -6.76
C MET A 171 21.37 11.66 -6.23
N ARG A 172 20.77 12.86 -6.25
CA ARG A 172 21.40 14.10 -5.81
C ARG A 172 21.47 14.20 -4.29
N ASP A 173 22.53 14.85 -3.79
CA ASP A 173 22.72 15.25 -2.38
C ASP A 173 22.46 14.13 -1.35
N GLY A 174 22.68 12.88 -1.76
CA GLY A 174 22.49 11.71 -0.92
C GLY A 174 21.03 11.37 -0.58
N MET A 175 20.04 11.87 -1.33
CA MET A 175 18.62 11.63 -1.04
C MET A 175 18.34 10.13 -0.92
N CYS A 176 18.46 9.38 -2.02
CA CYS A 176 18.30 7.91 -2.04
C CYS A 176 19.58 7.17 -2.44
N LYS A 177 20.60 7.89 -2.94
CA LYS A 177 21.85 7.36 -3.48
C LYS A 177 22.49 6.27 -2.60
N GLN A 178 22.73 6.56 -1.32
CA GLN A 178 23.39 5.61 -0.41
C GLN A 178 22.59 4.31 -0.24
N MET A 179 21.27 4.42 -0.21
CA MET A 179 20.38 3.28 -0.03
C MET A 179 20.32 2.41 -1.28
N TRP A 180 20.29 3.02 -2.46
CA TRP A 180 20.29 2.32 -3.74
C TRP A 180 21.64 1.71 -4.10
N GLU A 181 22.75 2.40 -3.84
CA GLU A 181 24.10 1.84 -4.00
C GLU A 181 24.31 0.61 -3.10
N ARG A 182 23.80 0.67 -1.86
CA ARG A 182 23.79 -0.48 -0.95
C ARG A 182 22.95 -1.64 -1.49
N ASP A 183 21.74 -1.39 -1.99
CA ASP A 183 20.88 -2.48 -2.51
C ASP A 183 21.49 -3.12 -3.77
N GLN A 184 22.10 -2.33 -4.65
CA GLN A 184 22.85 -2.85 -5.80
C GLN A 184 24.04 -3.72 -5.39
N TYR A 185 24.84 -3.24 -4.44
CA TYR A 185 25.96 -4.00 -3.89
C TYR A 185 25.48 -5.35 -3.33
N LEU A 186 24.39 -5.37 -2.56
CA LEU A 186 23.82 -6.59 -2.00
C LEU A 186 23.27 -7.54 -3.07
N ARG A 187 22.71 -7.03 -4.17
CA ARG A 187 22.25 -7.85 -5.30
C ARG A 187 23.42 -8.46 -6.09
N SER A 188 24.49 -7.70 -6.32
CA SER A 188 25.70 -8.19 -7.00
C SER A 188 26.44 -9.31 -6.26
N ARG A 189 26.20 -9.43 -4.95
CA ARG A 189 26.80 -10.43 -4.06
C ARG A 189 25.95 -11.68 -3.83
N ARG A 190 24.71 -11.74 -4.36
CA ARG A 190 23.90 -12.96 -4.21
C ARG A 190 24.45 -14.03 -5.16
N PRO A 191 24.85 -15.22 -4.66
CA PRO A 191 25.22 -16.33 -5.53
C PRO A 191 24.01 -16.70 -6.39
N VAL A 192 24.26 -16.89 -7.68
CA VAL A 192 23.28 -17.48 -8.60
C VAL A 192 23.12 -18.93 -8.18
N SER A 193 22.03 -19.23 -7.47
CA SER A 193 21.64 -20.58 -7.06
C SER A 193 20.81 -21.26 -8.13
#